data_AF-A0A090GHN6-F1
#
_entry.id   AF-A0A090GHN6-F1
#
_cell.length_a   1.000
_cell.length_b   1.000
_cell.length_c   1.000
_cell.angle_alpha   90.00
_cell.angle_beta   90.00
_cell.angle_gamma   90.00
#
_symmetry.space_group_name_H-M   'P 1'
#
loop_
_entity.id
_entity.type
_entity.pdbx_description
1 polymer ?
#
loop_
_entity_poly.entity_id
_entity_poly.type
_entity_poly.pdbx_seq_one_letter_code
_entity_poly.pdbx_strand_id
1 'polypeptide(L)'
;MFEAIASHWSTLILVLSLAMAAVGIVHAIMTKEDVRAATGWVGVMLLSPFLGAIIYAIAGINRIRRATISAMRPVSPEAAAARHDRDVALEALINAEYGQRFTGLKTLGDRVARRPLTSGNTIAVLKTGDEAYTAMCRAIDAAQRSVLLETYIFDNDAVGALFVQSLGNAVKRGVTVRVLIDAVGVRYSVPSILKQLREADVTVDLFNGNIVMGLRLPYANLRTHRKILIVDGTVAFTGGMNIRKGFSAEFAGSDSSRDTHFEVTGPVVADLFAVAAEDWRFAGNEALKDGPWQVERAAPPPGQPMLVRAVATGPDASNETNLKLLMGAFSVARKSIRIMSPYFLPDREFISALTTAGRRGVEIDIVVPAVNNLFLVDHAMTAQFDQVLKHYCRVWRHEGSFDHSKLMAIDGVWAYVGSSNLDARSLRLNFEIDMEVLDENFAAEIDARIGAAISTAQPVTLQTLKERPFLIRVFDRLLWLGSPYL
;
A
#
# COMPACT_ATOMS: atom_id res chain seq x y z
N MET A 1 28.01 -48.72 -12.41
CA MET A 1 27.31 -47.42 -12.26
C MET A 1 27.73 -46.69 -10.99
N PHE A 2 27.57 -47.28 -9.80
CA PHE A 2 28.02 -46.66 -8.54
C PHE A 2 29.52 -46.38 -8.49
N GLU A 3 30.38 -47.27 -8.98
CA GLU A 3 31.84 -47.03 -9.04
C GLU A 3 32.24 -45.91 -10.00
N ALA A 4 31.51 -45.75 -11.12
CA ALA A 4 31.72 -44.67 -12.08
C ALA A 4 31.32 -43.31 -11.50
N ILE A 5 30.20 -43.26 -10.75
CA ILE A 5 29.79 -42.08 -10.00
C ILE A 5 30.80 -41.78 -8.88
N ALA A 6 31.23 -42.79 -8.12
CA ALA A 6 32.19 -42.63 -7.03
C ALA A 6 33.58 -42.19 -7.50
N SER A 7 33.96 -42.49 -8.74
CA SER A 7 35.25 -42.07 -9.32
C SER A 7 35.22 -40.65 -9.93
N HIS A 8 34.05 -40.17 -10.38
CA HIS A 8 33.92 -38.92 -11.12
C HIS A 8 33.00 -37.89 -10.45
N TRP A 9 32.59 -38.13 -9.21
CA TRP A 9 31.61 -37.30 -8.51
C TRP A 9 31.99 -35.81 -8.47
N SER A 10 33.28 -35.48 -8.31
CA SER A 10 33.77 -34.10 -8.27
C SER A 10 33.62 -33.39 -9.62
N THR A 11 33.98 -34.07 -10.72
CA THR A 11 33.80 -33.57 -12.09
C THR A 11 32.31 -33.42 -12.42
N LEU A 12 31.48 -34.37 -12.01
CA LEU A 12 30.03 -34.30 -12.21
C LEU A 12 29.43 -33.11 -11.46
N ILE A 13 29.81 -32.89 -10.20
CA ILE A 13 29.36 -31.72 -9.42
C ILE A 13 29.85 -30.42 -10.06
N LEU A 14 31.10 -30.35 -10.52
CA LEU A 14 31.64 -29.16 -11.19
C LEU A 14 30.87 -28.84 -12.48
N VAL A 15 30.64 -29.83 -13.34
CA VAL A 15 29.88 -29.65 -14.59
C VAL A 15 28.45 -29.22 -14.29
N LEU A 16 27.80 -29.86 -13.33
CA LEU A 16 26.45 -29.49 -12.91
C LEU A 16 26.40 -28.06 -12.35
N SER A 17 27.35 -27.71 -11.50
CA SER A 17 27.52 -26.37 -10.90
C SER A 17 27.68 -25.28 -11.97
N LEU A 18 28.55 -25.50 -12.96
CA LEU A 18 28.76 -24.58 -14.07
C LEU A 18 27.54 -24.49 -14.98
N ALA A 19 26.87 -25.62 -15.28
CA ALA A 19 25.65 -25.64 -16.07
C ALA A 19 24.51 -24.86 -15.38
N MET A 20 24.31 -25.09 -14.08
CA MET A 20 23.31 -24.36 -13.28
C MET A 20 23.60 -22.85 -13.26
N ALA A 21 24.86 -22.46 -13.08
CA ALA A 21 25.25 -21.06 -13.12
C ALA A 21 25.07 -20.44 -14.50
N ALA A 22 25.43 -21.14 -15.58
CA ALA A 22 25.24 -20.66 -16.95
C ALA A 22 23.75 -20.41 -17.25
N VAL A 23 22.88 -21.36 -16.90
CA VAL A 23 21.42 -21.19 -17.02
C VAL A 23 20.91 -20.02 -16.19
N GLY A 24 21.35 -19.92 -14.93
CA GLY A 24 20.97 -18.82 -14.04
C GLY A 24 21.43 -17.45 -14.54
N ILE A 25 22.67 -17.35 -15.05
CA ILE A 25 23.24 -16.13 -15.63
C ILE A 25 22.49 -15.72 -16.88
N VAL A 26 22.27 -16.65 -17.83
CA VAL A 26 21.47 -16.38 -19.03
C VAL A 26 20.07 -15.92 -18.64
N HIS A 27 19.42 -16.59 -17.68
CA HIS A 27 18.12 -16.17 -17.18
C HIS A 27 18.18 -14.76 -16.56
N ALA A 28 19.19 -14.44 -15.75
CA ALA A 28 19.37 -13.11 -15.15
C ALA A 28 19.54 -12.02 -16.22
N ILE A 29 20.40 -12.24 -17.20
CA ILE A 29 20.65 -11.30 -18.31
C ILE A 29 19.37 -11.07 -19.13
N MET A 30 18.61 -12.13 -19.41
CA MET A 30 17.44 -12.04 -20.29
C MET A 30 16.17 -11.52 -19.59
N THR A 31 16.10 -11.56 -18.25
CA THR A 31 14.85 -11.29 -17.53
C THR A 31 14.90 -10.14 -16.53
N LYS A 32 16.07 -9.71 -16.09
CA LYS A 32 16.22 -8.60 -15.13
C LYS A 32 16.22 -7.26 -15.87
N GLU A 33 15.33 -6.37 -15.45
CA GLU A 33 15.21 -5.02 -16.00
C GLU A 33 16.22 -4.05 -15.37
N ASP A 34 16.59 -4.28 -14.10
CA ASP A 34 17.61 -3.48 -13.40
C ASP A 34 19.00 -4.10 -13.62
N VAL A 35 19.89 -3.32 -14.24
CA VAL A 35 21.28 -3.72 -14.54
C VAL A 35 22.08 -4.01 -13.27
N ARG A 36 21.92 -3.22 -12.20
CA ARG A 36 22.66 -3.43 -10.94
C ARG A 36 22.25 -4.74 -10.29
N ALA A 37 20.95 -5.03 -10.26
CA ALA A 37 20.43 -6.30 -9.77
C ALA A 37 20.90 -7.47 -10.64
N ALA A 38 20.87 -7.33 -11.97
CA ALA A 38 21.38 -8.34 -12.89
C ALA A 38 22.87 -8.62 -12.66
N THR A 39 23.70 -7.59 -12.65
CA THR A 39 25.15 -7.71 -12.40
C THR A 39 25.44 -8.31 -11.02
N GLY A 40 24.68 -7.94 -9.99
CA GLY A 40 24.82 -8.53 -8.65
C GLY A 40 24.55 -10.03 -8.65
N TRP A 41 23.45 -10.47 -9.27
CA TRP A 41 23.12 -11.90 -9.38
C TRP A 41 24.12 -12.67 -10.24
N VAL A 42 24.58 -12.08 -11.35
CA VAL A 42 25.63 -12.67 -12.19
C VAL A 42 26.93 -12.81 -11.38
N GLY A 43 27.33 -11.78 -10.63
CA GLY A 43 28.50 -11.83 -9.76
C GLY A 43 28.42 -12.94 -8.70
N VAL A 44 27.27 -13.08 -8.04
CA VAL A 44 27.02 -14.17 -7.06
C VAL A 44 27.14 -15.55 -7.73
N MET A 45 26.58 -15.74 -8.92
CA MET A 45 26.69 -16.98 -9.68
C MET A 45 28.09 -17.24 -10.27
N LEU A 46 28.90 -16.20 -10.53
CA LEU A 46 30.28 -16.37 -10.96
C LEU A 46 31.21 -16.75 -9.79
N LEU A 47 31.02 -16.11 -8.63
CA LEU A 47 31.82 -16.37 -7.43
C LEU A 47 31.46 -17.68 -6.73
N SER A 48 30.19 -18.09 -6.81
CA SER A 48 29.71 -19.36 -6.28
C SER A 48 28.69 -20.00 -7.25
N PRO A 49 29.15 -20.74 -8.28
CA PRO A 49 28.26 -21.25 -9.33
C PRO A 49 27.11 -22.11 -8.82
N PHE A 50 27.39 -23.05 -7.91
CA PHE A 50 26.35 -23.93 -7.35
C PHE A 50 25.41 -23.18 -6.40
N LEU A 51 25.95 -22.61 -5.32
CA LEU A 51 25.13 -21.98 -4.28
C LEU A 51 24.47 -20.70 -4.79
N GLY A 52 25.18 -19.92 -5.60
CA GLY A 52 24.67 -18.70 -6.23
C GLY A 52 23.49 -18.97 -7.16
N ALA A 53 23.53 -20.06 -7.96
CA ALA A 53 22.40 -20.46 -8.80
C ALA A 53 21.18 -20.87 -7.96
N ILE A 54 21.38 -21.59 -6.84
CA ILE A 54 20.29 -21.96 -5.92
C ILE A 54 19.68 -20.71 -5.26
N ILE A 55 20.51 -19.82 -4.72
CA ILE A 55 20.03 -18.57 -4.10
C ILE A 55 19.30 -17.72 -5.15
N TYR A 56 19.82 -17.63 -6.37
CA TYR A 56 19.17 -16.93 -7.47
C TYR A 56 17.81 -17.56 -7.83
N ALA A 57 17.70 -18.88 -7.87
CA ALA A 57 16.42 -19.54 -8.12
C ALA A 57 15.37 -19.21 -7.04
N ILE A 58 15.80 -19.13 -5.77
CA ILE A 58 14.91 -18.85 -4.64
C ILE A 58 14.52 -17.37 -4.56
N ALA A 59 15.47 -16.45 -4.74
CA ALA A 59 15.28 -15.01 -4.46
C ALA A 59 15.34 -14.11 -5.72
N GLY A 60 15.98 -14.55 -6.79
CA GLY A 60 16.18 -13.78 -8.01
C GLY A 60 15.05 -13.93 -9.05
N ILE A 61 14.36 -15.06 -9.11
CA ILE A 61 13.31 -15.31 -10.12
C ILE A 61 11.96 -14.74 -9.66
N ASN A 62 11.73 -13.45 -9.92
CA ASN A 62 10.47 -12.75 -9.57
C ASN A 62 9.45 -12.69 -10.73
N ARG A 63 9.89 -12.74 -11.99
CA ARG A 63 9.01 -12.45 -13.16
C ARG A 63 7.96 -13.53 -13.43
N ILE A 64 8.33 -14.81 -13.31
CA ILE A 64 7.38 -15.94 -13.46
C ILE A 64 6.28 -15.85 -12.39
N ARG A 65 6.64 -15.45 -11.16
CA ARG A 65 5.68 -15.24 -10.07
C ARG A 65 4.64 -14.18 -10.42
N ARG A 66 5.08 -13.03 -10.98
CA ARG A 66 4.19 -11.93 -11.39
C ARG A 66 3.22 -12.33 -12.50
N ALA A 67 3.69 -13.06 -13.52
CA ALA A 67 2.84 -13.52 -14.61
C ALA A 67 1.75 -14.47 -14.09
N THR A 68 2.11 -15.41 -13.20
CA THR A 68 1.15 -16.32 -12.58
C THR A 68 0.16 -15.58 -11.66
N ILE A 69 0.62 -14.63 -10.85
CA ILE A 69 -0.26 -13.80 -10.00
C ILE A 69 -1.25 -13.03 -10.88
N SER A 70 -0.77 -12.37 -11.93
CA SER A 70 -1.61 -11.60 -12.85
C SER A 70 -2.63 -12.48 -13.59
N ALA A 71 -2.27 -13.72 -13.92
CA ALA A 71 -3.18 -14.68 -14.53
C ALA A 71 -4.25 -15.20 -13.53
N MET A 72 -3.91 -15.31 -12.24
CA MET A 72 -4.85 -15.66 -11.17
C MET A 72 -5.72 -14.46 -10.72
N ARG A 73 -5.29 -13.25 -11.05
CA ARG A 73 -5.95 -11.98 -10.77
C ARG A 73 -6.24 -11.21 -12.06
N PRO A 74 -7.02 -11.78 -13.00
CA PRO A 74 -7.40 -11.02 -14.18
C PRO A 74 -8.24 -9.83 -13.74
N VAL A 75 -7.91 -8.64 -14.25
CA VAL A 75 -8.74 -7.44 -14.11
C VAL A 75 -10.15 -7.81 -14.56
N SER A 76 -11.12 -7.80 -13.65
CA SER A 76 -12.48 -8.24 -14.00
C SER A 76 -13.05 -7.32 -15.09
N PRO A 77 -13.50 -7.88 -16.24
CA PRO A 77 -14.25 -7.12 -17.25
C PRO A 77 -15.52 -6.49 -16.67
N GLU A 78 -16.03 -7.01 -15.55
CA GLU A 78 -17.27 -6.54 -14.93
C GLU A 78 -17.06 -5.28 -14.08
N ALA A 79 -15.88 -5.12 -13.46
CA ALA A 79 -15.45 -3.84 -12.90
C ALA A 79 -15.23 -2.79 -14.00
N ALA A 80 -15.02 -3.24 -15.25
CA ALA A 80 -15.07 -2.40 -16.44
C ALA A 80 -16.49 -2.16 -16.98
N ALA A 81 -17.44 -3.06 -16.74
CA ALA A 81 -18.82 -2.96 -17.19
C ALA A 81 -19.75 -2.19 -16.23
N ALA A 82 -19.41 -2.11 -14.94
CA ALA A 82 -20.08 -1.21 -13.99
C ALA A 82 -19.78 0.28 -14.27
N ARG A 83 -18.81 0.55 -15.16
CA ARG A 83 -18.38 1.89 -15.57
C ARG A 83 -19.44 2.56 -16.42
N HIS A 84 -19.67 3.84 -16.16
CA HIS A 84 -20.44 4.73 -17.03
C HIS A 84 -19.60 5.93 -17.41
N ASP A 85 -19.54 6.25 -18.71
CA ASP A 85 -18.79 7.40 -19.24
C ASP A 85 -19.23 8.74 -18.59
N ARG A 86 -20.44 8.78 -18.02
CA ARG A 86 -21.01 9.95 -17.35
C ARG A 86 -20.32 10.30 -16.03
N ASP A 87 -19.75 9.32 -15.33
CA ASP A 87 -19.10 9.56 -14.04
C ASP A 87 -17.65 10.02 -14.21
N VAL A 88 -17.06 9.75 -15.38
CA VAL A 88 -15.68 10.12 -15.73
C VAL A 88 -15.55 11.64 -15.75
N ALA A 89 -14.56 12.14 -15.01
CA ALA A 89 -14.26 13.56 -14.96
C ALA A 89 -13.97 14.11 -16.37
N LEU A 90 -14.70 15.14 -16.77
CA LEU A 90 -14.50 15.77 -18.07
C LEU A 90 -13.21 16.60 -18.07
N GLU A 91 -12.39 16.47 -19.11
CA GLU A 91 -11.14 17.25 -19.22
C GLU A 91 -11.38 18.76 -19.21
N ALA A 92 -12.49 19.22 -19.82
CA ALA A 92 -12.89 20.62 -19.82
C ALA A 92 -13.17 21.14 -18.41
N LEU A 93 -13.81 20.34 -17.55
CA LEU A 93 -14.04 20.66 -16.14
C LEU A 93 -12.70 20.79 -15.40
N ILE A 94 -11.80 19.82 -15.55
CA ILE A 94 -10.51 19.85 -14.88
C ILE A 94 -9.69 21.08 -15.30
N ASN A 95 -9.69 21.40 -16.59
CA ASN A 95 -8.96 22.56 -17.09
C ASN A 95 -9.57 23.88 -16.60
N ALA A 96 -10.90 23.97 -16.52
CA ALA A 96 -11.59 25.16 -16.04
C ALA A 96 -11.35 25.41 -14.54
N GLU A 97 -11.44 24.36 -13.71
CA GLU A 97 -11.37 24.48 -12.25
C GLU A 97 -9.94 24.41 -11.71
N TYR A 98 -9.11 23.49 -12.23
CA TYR A 98 -7.79 23.18 -11.66
C TYR A 98 -6.61 23.55 -12.58
N GLY A 99 -6.91 23.81 -13.86
CA GLY A 99 -5.94 24.18 -14.90
C GLY A 99 -5.34 23.00 -15.66
N GLN A 100 -4.86 23.29 -16.87
CA GLN A 100 -4.39 22.32 -17.88
C GLN A 100 -3.36 21.30 -17.36
N ARG A 101 -2.57 21.64 -16.34
CA ARG A 101 -1.57 20.75 -15.75
C ARG A 101 -2.18 19.46 -15.21
N PHE A 102 -3.38 19.52 -14.63
CA PHE A 102 -4.06 18.35 -14.07
C PHE A 102 -4.76 17.51 -15.13
N THR A 103 -5.02 18.05 -16.32
CA THR A 103 -5.49 17.25 -17.46
C THR A 103 -4.44 16.20 -17.84
N GLY A 104 -3.16 16.59 -17.91
CA GLY A 104 -2.07 15.65 -18.17
C GLY A 104 -1.93 14.58 -17.07
N LEU A 105 -2.10 14.98 -15.80
CA LEU A 105 -2.08 14.05 -14.67
C LEU A 105 -3.27 13.07 -14.72
N LYS A 106 -4.47 13.55 -15.05
CA LYS A 106 -5.65 12.70 -15.26
C LYS A 106 -5.36 11.64 -16.32
N THR A 107 -4.86 12.03 -17.50
CA THR A 107 -4.53 11.10 -18.58
C THR A 107 -3.48 10.07 -18.16
N LEU A 108 -2.44 10.49 -17.44
CA LEU A 108 -1.42 9.59 -16.90
C LEU A 108 -2.05 8.59 -15.93
N GLY A 109 -2.82 9.07 -14.97
CA GLY A 109 -3.46 8.26 -13.95
C GLY A 109 -4.48 7.27 -14.51
N ASP A 110 -5.28 7.66 -15.52
CA ASP A 110 -6.25 6.78 -16.16
C ASP A 110 -5.56 5.56 -16.79
N ARG A 111 -4.34 5.76 -17.32
CA ARG A 111 -3.54 4.72 -17.95
C ARG A 111 -2.82 3.84 -16.93
N VAL A 112 -2.20 4.43 -15.91
CA VAL A 112 -1.40 3.65 -14.95
C VAL A 112 -2.30 2.91 -13.96
N ALA A 113 -3.34 3.56 -13.43
CA ALA A 113 -4.27 2.94 -12.48
C ALA A 113 -5.34 2.07 -13.17
N ARG A 114 -5.50 2.20 -14.50
CA ARG A 114 -6.50 1.49 -15.31
C ARG A 114 -7.94 1.70 -14.81
N ARG A 115 -8.15 2.87 -14.19
CA ARG A 115 -9.40 3.33 -13.60
C ARG A 115 -9.54 4.82 -13.89
N PRO A 116 -10.71 5.27 -14.34
CA PRO A 116 -10.94 6.67 -14.61
C PRO A 116 -10.91 7.50 -13.33
N LEU A 117 -10.50 8.76 -13.42
CA LEU A 117 -10.86 9.74 -12.42
C LEU A 117 -12.38 10.01 -12.50
N THR A 118 -13.10 9.78 -11.40
CA THR A 118 -14.57 9.92 -11.35
C THR A 118 -15.00 11.17 -10.59
N SER A 119 -16.14 11.73 -10.94
CA SER A 119 -16.78 12.87 -10.28
C SER A 119 -17.93 12.46 -9.37
N GLY A 120 -18.45 13.39 -8.57
CA GLY A 120 -19.63 13.14 -7.73
C GLY A 120 -19.35 12.26 -6.51
N ASN A 121 -18.09 12.22 -6.06
CA ASN A 121 -17.69 11.52 -4.86
C ASN A 121 -17.78 12.43 -3.64
N THR A 122 -17.75 11.85 -2.45
CA THR A 122 -17.59 12.58 -1.19
C THR A 122 -16.69 11.77 -0.28
N ILE A 123 -15.76 12.44 0.38
CA ILE A 123 -14.84 11.85 1.34
C ILE A 123 -14.94 12.62 2.66
N ALA A 124 -15.22 11.91 3.75
CA ALA A 124 -15.09 12.43 5.10
C ALA A 124 -13.82 11.89 5.77
N VAL A 125 -13.04 12.78 6.37
CA VAL A 125 -11.78 12.44 7.05
C VAL A 125 -12.05 12.01 8.49
N LEU A 126 -11.63 10.78 8.83
CA LEU A 126 -11.72 10.19 10.17
C LEU A 126 -10.32 10.26 10.80
N LYS A 127 -10.17 11.14 11.81
CA LYS A 127 -8.86 11.64 12.26
C LYS A 127 -8.22 10.78 13.35
N THR A 128 -9.01 9.92 13.98
CA THR A 128 -8.64 9.06 15.11
C THR A 128 -9.24 7.66 14.94
N GLY A 129 -8.68 6.67 15.64
CA GLY A 129 -9.25 5.32 15.66
C GLY A 129 -10.67 5.31 16.22
N ASP A 130 -10.96 6.08 17.26
CA ASP A 130 -12.28 6.12 17.88
C ASP A 130 -13.35 6.64 16.90
N GLU A 131 -13.05 7.71 16.14
CA GLU A 131 -13.92 8.22 15.07
C GLU A 131 -14.13 7.15 13.99
N ALA A 132 -13.05 6.53 13.53
CA ALA A 132 -13.09 5.58 12.43
C ALA A 132 -13.84 4.30 12.80
N TYR A 133 -13.50 3.67 13.92
CA TYR A 133 -14.14 2.44 14.39
C TYR A 133 -15.62 2.67 14.69
N THR A 134 -15.99 3.81 15.27
CA THR A 134 -17.39 4.17 15.50
C THR A 134 -18.16 4.32 14.19
N ALA A 135 -17.60 4.98 13.19
CA ALA A 135 -18.24 5.14 11.88
C ALA A 135 -18.37 3.78 11.15
N MET A 136 -17.32 2.97 11.16
CA MET A 136 -17.32 1.64 10.54
C MET A 136 -18.32 0.68 11.19
N CYS A 137 -18.34 0.57 12.53
CA CYS A 137 -19.30 -0.28 13.24
C CYS A 137 -20.75 0.20 13.01
N ARG A 138 -21.00 1.51 13.02
CA ARG A 138 -22.31 2.08 12.71
C ARG A 138 -22.78 1.72 11.30
N ALA A 139 -21.88 1.77 10.32
CA ALA A 139 -22.21 1.36 8.96
C ALA A 139 -22.54 -0.15 8.89
N ILE A 140 -21.75 -1.01 9.55
CA ILE A 140 -22.01 -2.45 9.64
C ILE A 140 -23.35 -2.73 10.34
N ASP A 141 -23.68 -2.00 11.41
CA ASP A 141 -24.93 -2.14 12.14
C ASP A 141 -26.15 -1.66 11.33
N ALA A 142 -25.95 -0.69 10.44
CA ALA A 142 -26.98 -0.20 9.52
C ALA A 142 -27.13 -1.05 8.24
N ALA A 143 -26.17 -1.93 7.95
CA ALA A 143 -26.14 -2.74 6.74
C ALA A 143 -27.40 -3.58 6.55
N GLN A 144 -27.88 -3.64 5.30
CA GLN A 144 -29.11 -4.32 4.91
C GLN A 144 -28.88 -5.52 3.97
N ARG A 145 -27.79 -5.51 3.19
CA ARG A 145 -27.53 -6.48 2.12
C ARG A 145 -26.21 -7.19 2.29
N SER A 146 -25.12 -6.42 2.40
CA SER A 146 -23.77 -6.98 2.42
C SER A 146 -22.75 -6.14 3.18
N VAL A 147 -21.76 -6.85 3.70
CA VAL A 147 -20.54 -6.27 4.26
C VAL A 147 -19.34 -7.04 3.71
N LEU A 148 -18.42 -6.35 3.07
CA LEU A 148 -17.12 -6.87 2.67
C LEU A 148 -16.03 -6.11 3.39
N LEU A 149 -15.30 -6.78 4.28
CA LEU A 149 -14.17 -6.23 5.01
C LEU A 149 -12.88 -6.92 4.58
N GLU A 150 -11.90 -6.15 4.13
CA GLU A 150 -10.52 -6.55 3.91
C GLU A 150 -9.62 -5.74 4.85
N THR A 151 -8.73 -6.41 5.59
CA THR A 151 -7.75 -5.73 6.44
C THR A 151 -6.45 -6.50 6.56
N TYR A 152 -5.35 -5.78 6.80
CA TYR A 152 -4.07 -6.39 7.13
C TYR A 152 -4.11 -7.00 8.53
N ILE A 153 -4.25 -6.18 9.58
CA ILE A 153 -4.32 -6.64 10.97
C ILE A 153 -5.75 -6.50 11.50
N PHE A 154 -6.22 -7.58 12.13
CA PHE A 154 -7.44 -7.64 12.92
C PHE A 154 -7.09 -8.33 14.25
N ASP A 155 -6.80 -7.52 15.26
CA ASP A 155 -6.37 -8.01 16.56
C ASP A 155 -7.54 -8.55 17.38
N ASN A 156 -7.28 -9.60 18.15
CA ASN A 156 -8.21 -10.11 19.16
C ASN A 156 -8.06 -9.29 20.46
N ASP A 157 -8.64 -8.10 20.45
CA ASP A 157 -8.66 -7.17 21.57
C ASP A 157 -10.02 -6.47 21.71
N ALA A 158 -10.10 -5.41 22.53
CA ALA A 158 -11.35 -4.69 22.79
C ALA A 158 -11.97 -4.09 21.51
N VAL A 159 -11.16 -3.51 20.61
CA VAL A 159 -11.64 -2.99 19.32
C VAL A 159 -12.07 -4.15 18.43
N GLY A 160 -11.27 -5.22 18.38
CA GLY A 160 -11.62 -6.40 17.62
C GLY A 160 -12.97 -7.01 18.04
N ALA A 161 -13.25 -7.04 19.33
CA ALA A 161 -14.52 -7.52 19.88
C ALA A 161 -15.72 -6.68 19.43
N LEU A 162 -15.57 -5.34 19.33
CA LEU A 162 -16.62 -4.45 18.80
C LEU A 162 -16.98 -4.80 17.35
N PHE A 163 -15.96 -5.05 16.52
CA PHE A 163 -16.16 -5.45 15.13
C PHE A 163 -16.81 -6.84 15.04
N VAL A 164 -16.33 -7.83 15.81
CA VAL A 164 -16.95 -9.17 15.83
C VAL A 164 -18.44 -9.08 16.21
N GLN A 165 -18.77 -8.27 17.22
CA GLN A 165 -20.15 -8.06 17.65
C GLN A 165 -21.00 -7.45 16.53
N SER A 166 -20.52 -6.38 15.91
CA SER A 166 -21.25 -5.68 14.83
C SER A 166 -21.45 -6.60 13.60
N LEU A 167 -20.39 -7.31 13.18
CA LEU A 167 -20.43 -8.25 12.06
C LEU A 167 -21.36 -9.44 12.36
N GLY A 168 -21.26 -10.02 13.56
CA GLY A 168 -22.14 -11.12 13.98
C GLY A 168 -23.60 -10.69 14.09
N ASN A 169 -23.87 -9.47 14.54
CA ASN A 169 -25.22 -8.89 14.53
C ASN A 169 -25.74 -8.71 13.10
N ALA A 170 -24.90 -8.28 12.16
CA ALA A 170 -25.27 -8.19 10.75
C ALA A 170 -25.63 -9.56 10.16
N VAL A 171 -24.83 -10.60 10.43
CA VAL A 171 -25.14 -11.98 10.03
C VAL A 171 -26.49 -12.43 10.59
N LYS A 172 -26.78 -12.18 11.87
CA LYS A 172 -28.07 -12.52 12.49
C LYS A 172 -29.27 -11.81 11.87
N ARG A 173 -29.07 -10.60 11.31
CA ARG A 173 -30.10 -9.87 10.56
C ARG A 173 -30.30 -10.39 9.12
N GLY A 174 -29.45 -11.32 8.67
CA GLY A 174 -29.48 -11.86 7.31
C GLY A 174 -28.57 -11.13 6.31
N VAL A 175 -27.72 -10.22 6.77
CA VAL A 175 -26.73 -9.52 5.93
C VAL A 175 -25.64 -10.51 5.50
N THR A 176 -25.27 -10.48 4.22
CA THR A 176 -24.18 -11.33 3.71
C THR A 176 -22.83 -10.71 4.08
N VAL A 177 -22.09 -11.33 5.00
CA VAL A 177 -20.80 -10.80 5.49
C VAL A 177 -19.63 -11.63 4.97
N ARG A 178 -18.58 -10.96 4.49
CA ARG A 178 -17.28 -11.53 4.11
C ARG A 178 -16.14 -10.75 4.73
N VAL A 179 -15.22 -11.44 5.39
CA VAL A 179 -14.05 -10.84 6.05
C VAL A 179 -12.77 -11.51 5.54
N LEU A 180 -11.91 -10.73 4.90
CA LEU A 180 -10.60 -11.14 4.43
C LEU A 180 -9.51 -10.54 5.32
N ILE A 181 -8.65 -11.39 5.87
CA ILE A 181 -7.53 -10.96 6.72
C ILE A 181 -6.22 -11.47 6.13
N ASP A 182 -5.15 -10.67 6.17
CA ASP A 182 -3.84 -11.14 5.76
C ASP A 182 -3.33 -12.31 6.64
N ALA A 183 -2.79 -13.36 6.00
CA ALA A 183 -2.34 -14.57 6.70
C ALA A 183 -1.16 -14.35 7.67
N VAL A 184 -0.41 -13.25 7.54
CA VAL A 184 0.60 -12.83 8.53
C VAL A 184 0.02 -11.81 9.48
N GLY A 185 -0.80 -10.87 9.01
CA GLY A 185 -1.51 -9.92 9.85
C GLY A 185 -2.33 -10.58 10.97
N VAL A 186 -2.98 -11.70 10.69
CA VAL A 186 -3.75 -12.47 11.69
C VAL A 186 -2.89 -13.08 12.82
N ARG A 187 -1.56 -13.15 12.65
CA ARG A 187 -0.63 -13.72 13.62
C ARG A 187 -0.09 -12.71 14.62
N TYR A 188 -0.42 -11.43 14.46
CA TYR A 188 -0.04 -10.38 15.42
C TYR A 188 -0.80 -10.50 16.76
N SER A 189 -1.88 -11.26 16.79
CA SER A 189 -2.65 -11.54 18.01
C SER A 189 -2.73 -13.05 18.28
N VAL A 190 -2.47 -13.44 19.53
CA VAL A 190 -2.54 -14.82 20.01
C VAL A 190 -3.38 -14.85 21.30
N PRO A 191 -4.52 -15.57 21.33
CA PRO A 191 -5.14 -16.31 20.21
C PRO A 191 -5.68 -15.36 19.13
N SER A 192 -5.70 -15.82 17.87
CA SER A 192 -6.18 -15.00 16.75
C SER A 192 -7.69 -14.74 16.80
N ILE A 193 -8.13 -13.66 16.15
CA ILE A 193 -9.55 -13.27 16.08
C ILE A 193 -10.44 -14.27 15.32
N LEU A 194 -9.84 -15.14 14.49
CA LEU A 194 -10.56 -16.07 13.62
C LEU A 194 -11.56 -16.95 14.37
N LYS A 195 -11.23 -17.36 15.60
CA LYS A 195 -12.14 -18.18 16.42
C LYS A 195 -13.42 -17.41 16.74
N GLN A 196 -13.31 -16.15 17.16
CA GLN A 196 -14.47 -15.34 17.53
C GLN A 196 -15.34 -15.00 16.32
N LEU A 197 -14.73 -14.72 15.16
CA LEU A 197 -15.49 -14.50 13.92
C LEU A 197 -16.28 -15.75 13.51
N ARG A 198 -15.68 -16.95 13.62
CA ARG A 198 -16.38 -18.22 13.33
C ARG A 198 -17.50 -18.51 14.32
N GLU A 199 -17.28 -18.23 15.61
CA GLU A 199 -18.31 -18.37 16.66
C GLU A 199 -19.47 -17.38 16.47
N ALA A 200 -19.25 -16.28 15.75
CA ALA A 200 -20.26 -15.32 15.35
C ALA A 200 -20.89 -15.60 13.96
N ASP A 201 -20.64 -16.79 13.38
CA ASP A 201 -21.10 -17.22 12.05
C ASP A 201 -20.64 -16.31 10.89
N VAL A 202 -19.58 -15.53 11.08
CA VAL A 202 -19.00 -14.68 10.04
C VAL A 202 -18.17 -15.54 9.09
N THR A 203 -18.41 -15.38 7.78
CA THR A 203 -17.58 -16.05 6.75
C THR A 203 -16.25 -15.31 6.62
N VAL A 204 -15.16 -16.00 6.97
CA VAL A 204 -13.81 -15.44 6.98
C VAL A 204 -12.88 -16.26 6.10
N ASP A 205 -11.99 -15.58 5.37
CA ASP A 205 -10.87 -16.20 4.67
C ASP A 205 -9.55 -15.47 4.94
N LEU A 206 -8.43 -16.11 4.61
CA LEU A 206 -7.09 -15.58 4.76
C LEU A 206 -6.46 -15.28 3.40
N PHE A 207 -6.11 -14.01 3.17
CA PHE A 207 -5.33 -13.63 2.01
C PHE A 207 -3.98 -14.36 2.07
N ASN A 208 -3.73 -15.19 1.06
CA ASN A 208 -2.52 -16.02 0.97
C ASN A 208 -2.38 -17.05 2.13
N GLY A 209 -3.49 -17.55 2.68
CA GLY A 209 -3.51 -18.51 3.80
C GLY A 209 -2.85 -19.88 3.54
N ASN A 210 -2.78 -20.33 2.27
CA ASN A 210 -2.27 -21.66 1.88
C ASN A 210 -0.73 -21.78 1.87
N ILE A 211 0.02 -20.83 2.43
CA ILE A 211 1.49 -20.88 2.49
C ILE A 211 1.99 -22.07 3.33
N VAL A 212 1.22 -22.53 4.32
CA VAL A 212 1.67 -23.53 5.31
C VAL A 212 1.54 -24.98 4.82
N MET A 213 0.73 -25.26 3.79
CA MET A 213 0.47 -26.62 3.29
C MET A 213 1.14 -26.94 1.95
N GLY A 214 2.45 -26.65 1.85
CA GLY A 214 3.37 -27.55 1.13
C GLY A 214 3.88 -27.18 -0.26
N LEU A 215 3.41 -26.13 -0.96
CA LEU A 215 3.97 -25.81 -2.31
C LEU A 215 3.70 -24.38 -2.83
N ARG A 216 3.94 -23.35 -2.00
CA ARG A 216 3.80 -21.93 -2.42
C ARG A 216 4.88 -20.98 -1.87
N LEU A 217 6.11 -21.47 -1.66
CA LEU A 217 7.31 -20.63 -1.37
C LEU A 217 7.42 -19.35 -2.24
N PRO A 218 7.05 -19.35 -3.53
CA PRO A 218 7.11 -18.15 -4.36
C PRO A 218 6.22 -16.99 -3.89
N TYR A 219 5.11 -17.29 -3.22
CA TYR A 219 4.07 -16.34 -2.83
C TYR A 219 4.14 -15.93 -1.37
N ALA A 220 5.04 -16.53 -0.57
CA ALA A 220 5.11 -16.31 0.88
C ALA A 220 5.31 -14.84 1.29
N ASN A 221 5.87 -14.02 0.39
CA ASN A 221 6.12 -12.59 0.61
C ASN A 221 4.97 -11.67 0.21
N LEU A 222 3.93 -12.17 -0.48
CA LEU A 222 2.75 -11.39 -0.82
C LEU A 222 1.93 -11.12 0.43
N ARG A 223 1.57 -9.85 0.62
CA ARG A 223 0.71 -9.38 1.70
C ARG A 223 -0.37 -8.50 1.12
N THR A 224 -1.60 -8.65 1.60
CA THR A 224 -2.56 -7.56 1.45
C THR A 224 -2.31 -6.58 2.59
N HIS A 225 -1.98 -5.35 2.23
CA HIS A 225 -1.87 -4.24 3.15
C HIS A 225 -3.03 -3.26 2.96
N ARG A 226 -4.07 -3.66 2.23
CA ARG A 226 -5.30 -2.91 2.02
C ARG A 226 -6.15 -2.95 3.28
N LYS A 227 -6.88 -1.86 3.51
CA LYS A 227 -7.91 -1.75 4.56
C LYS A 227 -9.14 -1.19 3.88
N ILE A 228 -10.07 -2.06 3.51
CA ILE A 228 -11.27 -1.69 2.76
C ILE A 228 -12.46 -2.28 3.49
N LEU A 229 -13.44 -1.46 3.85
CA LEU A 229 -14.76 -1.91 4.27
C LEU A 229 -15.78 -1.39 3.27
N ILE A 230 -16.55 -2.27 2.64
CA ILE A 230 -17.68 -1.91 1.79
C ILE A 230 -18.96 -2.34 2.51
N VAL A 231 -19.91 -1.43 2.63
CA VAL A 231 -21.23 -1.72 3.19
C VAL A 231 -22.29 -1.44 2.14
N ASP A 232 -23.10 -2.46 1.85
CA ASP A 232 -24.19 -2.47 0.88
C ASP A 232 -23.80 -1.96 -0.52
N GLY A 233 -22.51 -1.90 -0.84
CA GLY A 233 -22.05 -1.29 -2.09
C GLY A 233 -22.41 0.19 -2.25
N THR A 234 -22.67 0.92 -1.15
CA THR A 234 -23.05 2.35 -1.14
C THR A 234 -22.01 3.22 -0.45
N VAL A 235 -21.42 2.72 0.62
CA VAL A 235 -20.38 3.39 1.40
C VAL A 235 -19.16 2.50 1.52
N ALA A 236 -17.99 3.13 1.44
CA ALA A 236 -16.70 2.48 1.61
C ALA A 236 -15.90 3.18 2.71
N PHE A 237 -15.06 2.43 3.42
CA PHE A 237 -14.03 2.97 4.28
C PHE A 237 -12.66 2.48 3.81
N THR A 238 -11.68 3.38 3.75
CA THR A 238 -10.30 3.03 3.42
C THR A 238 -9.30 3.99 4.07
N GLY A 239 -8.03 3.60 4.19
CA GLY A 239 -6.98 4.42 4.79
C GLY A 239 -5.86 3.61 5.43
N GLY A 240 -5.18 4.19 6.43
CA GLY A 240 -4.01 3.57 7.06
C GLY A 240 -4.30 2.64 8.25
N MET A 241 -5.47 2.80 8.89
CA MET A 241 -5.81 2.12 10.15
C MET A 241 -6.01 0.62 10.02
N ASN A 242 -5.32 -0.13 10.87
CA ASN A 242 -5.66 -1.53 11.17
C ASN A 242 -6.74 -1.61 12.26
N ILE A 243 -7.39 -2.75 12.42
CA ILE A 243 -8.37 -2.98 13.50
C ILE A 243 -7.63 -3.47 14.74
N ARG A 244 -7.35 -2.55 15.68
CA ARG A 244 -6.65 -2.82 16.92
C ARG A 244 -6.83 -1.71 17.96
N LYS A 245 -6.79 -2.06 19.24
CA LYS A 245 -6.91 -1.10 20.36
C LYS A 245 -5.86 0.00 20.36
N GLY A 246 -4.70 -0.23 19.74
CA GLY A 246 -3.58 0.72 19.73
C GLY A 246 -3.87 2.05 19.05
N PHE A 247 -4.94 2.17 18.24
CA PHE A 247 -5.36 3.46 17.65
C PHE A 247 -6.53 4.11 18.38
N SER A 248 -7.07 3.46 19.42
CA SER A 248 -8.22 3.96 20.18
C SER A 248 -7.74 4.67 21.44
N ALA A 249 -8.10 5.94 21.62
CA ALA A 249 -7.79 6.65 22.85
C ALA A 249 -8.68 6.14 24.00
N GLU A 250 -9.89 5.67 23.71
CA GLU A 250 -10.75 5.00 24.68
C GLU A 250 -10.05 3.80 25.35
N PHE A 251 -9.36 2.96 24.56
CA PHE A 251 -8.72 1.74 25.08
C PHE A 251 -7.22 1.87 25.40
N ALA A 252 -6.49 2.75 24.74
CA ALA A 252 -5.05 2.93 24.91
C ALA A 252 -4.64 4.27 25.55
N GLY A 253 -5.59 5.18 25.81
CA GLY A 253 -5.31 6.47 26.44
C GLY A 253 -4.31 7.31 25.63
N SER A 254 -3.36 7.93 26.34
CA SER A 254 -2.30 8.76 25.75
C SER A 254 -1.31 7.98 24.88
N ASP A 255 -1.23 6.65 25.04
CA ASP A 255 -0.32 5.79 24.29
C ASP A 255 -0.91 5.39 22.92
N SER A 256 -2.13 5.85 22.61
CA SER A 256 -2.76 5.61 21.31
C SER A 256 -1.92 6.21 20.18
N SER A 257 -1.67 5.38 19.17
CA SER A 257 -1.11 5.82 17.90
C SER A 257 -2.17 6.58 17.10
N ARG A 258 -1.72 7.51 16.27
CA ARG A 258 -2.56 8.23 15.31
C ARG A 258 -2.48 7.58 13.94
N ASP A 259 -3.53 7.70 13.18
CA ASP A 259 -3.59 7.37 11.76
C ASP A 259 -4.79 8.13 11.17
N THR A 260 -4.99 8.04 9.86
CA THR A 260 -6.14 8.66 9.18
C THR A 260 -6.88 7.59 8.37
N HIS A 261 -8.20 7.61 8.49
CA HIS A 261 -9.11 6.78 7.70
C HIS A 261 -10.14 7.67 7.01
N PHE A 262 -10.85 7.12 6.04
CA PHE A 262 -11.74 7.89 5.19
C PHE A 262 -13.04 7.14 4.99
N GLU A 263 -14.17 7.81 5.22
CA GLU A 263 -15.49 7.36 4.79
C GLU A 263 -15.78 7.95 3.42
N VAL A 264 -16.21 7.12 2.49
CA VAL A 264 -16.27 7.44 1.06
C VAL A 264 -17.61 7.01 0.48
N THR A 265 -18.25 7.91 -0.24
CA THR A 265 -19.46 7.64 -1.01
C THR A 265 -19.32 8.17 -2.44
N GLY A 266 -20.15 7.66 -3.33
CA GLY A 266 -20.13 8.02 -4.76
C GLY A 266 -19.48 6.95 -5.64
N PRO A 267 -19.24 7.25 -6.93
CA PRO A 267 -18.80 6.27 -7.93
C PRO A 267 -17.53 5.49 -7.58
N VAL A 268 -16.60 6.07 -6.81
CA VAL A 268 -15.35 5.40 -6.41
C VAL A 268 -15.58 4.15 -5.54
N VAL A 269 -16.74 4.02 -4.89
CA VAL A 269 -17.11 2.81 -4.12
C VAL A 269 -17.09 1.57 -5.00
N ALA A 270 -17.48 1.69 -6.29
CA ALA A 270 -17.41 0.58 -7.24
C ALA A 270 -15.97 0.12 -7.48
N ASP A 271 -15.02 1.06 -7.57
CA ASP A 271 -13.62 0.76 -7.77
C ASP A 271 -13.01 0.09 -6.53
N LEU A 272 -13.33 0.58 -5.32
CA LEU A 272 -12.88 -0.01 -4.06
C LEU A 272 -13.46 -1.41 -3.87
N PHE A 273 -14.76 -1.60 -4.14
CA PHE A 273 -15.40 -2.90 -4.12
C PHE A 273 -14.75 -3.87 -5.11
N ALA A 274 -14.46 -3.43 -6.34
CA ALA A 274 -13.82 -4.27 -7.33
C ALA A 274 -12.43 -4.78 -6.88
N VAL A 275 -11.65 -3.96 -6.16
CA VAL A 275 -10.37 -4.41 -5.57
C VAL A 275 -10.62 -5.52 -4.54
N ALA A 276 -11.43 -5.21 -3.53
CA ALA A 276 -11.66 -6.12 -2.41
C ALA A 276 -12.32 -7.44 -2.86
N ALA A 277 -13.24 -7.39 -3.83
CA ALA A 277 -13.88 -8.57 -4.40
C ALA A 277 -12.90 -9.43 -5.21
N GLU A 278 -11.92 -8.82 -5.87
CA GLU A 278 -10.85 -9.55 -6.56
C GLU A 278 -9.92 -10.24 -5.56
N ASP A 279 -9.57 -9.57 -4.45
CA ASP A 279 -8.78 -10.15 -3.36
C ASP A 279 -9.51 -11.30 -2.66
N TRP A 280 -10.81 -11.14 -2.42
CA TRP A 280 -11.67 -12.21 -1.90
C TRP A 280 -11.68 -13.43 -2.82
N ARG A 281 -11.91 -13.22 -4.12
CA ARG A 281 -11.89 -14.30 -5.12
C ARG A 281 -10.51 -14.96 -5.20
N PHE A 282 -9.44 -14.19 -5.08
CA PHE A 282 -8.08 -14.73 -5.08
C PHE A 282 -7.82 -15.66 -3.88
N ALA A 283 -8.39 -15.37 -2.71
CA ALA A 283 -8.26 -16.19 -1.52
C ALA A 283 -9.17 -17.43 -1.54
N GLY A 284 -10.47 -17.21 -1.75
CA GLY A 284 -11.52 -18.23 -1.53
C GLY A 284 -12.15 -18.82 -2.79
N ASN A 285 -11.73 -18.36 -3.98
CA ASN A 285 -12.30 -18.76 -5.28
C ASN A 285 -13.82 -18.53 -5.42
N GLU A 286 -14.39 -17.66 -4.59
CA GLU A 286 -15.78 -17.18 -4.68
C GLU A 286 -15.80 -15.84 -5.42
N ALA A 287 -16.64 -15.72 -6.45
CA ALA A 287 -16.87 -14.44 -7.11
C ALA A 287 -18.06 -13.72 -6.44
N LEU A 288 -17.82 -12.53 -5.89
CA LEU A 288 -18.86 -11.70 -5.30
C LEU A 288 -19.63 -10.98 -6.42
N LYS A 289 -20.69 -11.63 -6.92
CA LYS A 289 -21.53 -11.14 -8.02
C LYS A 289 -23.00 -11.19 -7.63
N ASP A 290 -23.77 -10.27 -8.20
CA ASP A 290 -25.23 -10.20 -8.13
C ASP A 290 -25.80 -10.14 -6.69
N GLY A 291 -27.13 -10.09 -6.58
CA GLY A 291 -27.86 -10.12 -5.31
C GLY A 291 -27.35 -9.11 -4.27
N PRO A 292 -26.84 -9.57 -3.11
CA PRO A 292 -26.40 -8.69 -2.03
C PRO A 292 -25.15 -7.87 -2.37
N TRP A 293 -24.40 -8.25 -3.42
CA TRP A 293 -23.14 -7.62 -3.84
C TRP A 293 -23.32 -6.56 -4.93
N GLN A 294 -24.55 -6.11 -5.17
CA GLN A 294 -24.80 -5.01 -6.09
C GLN A 294 -24.23 -3.70 -5.53
N VAL A 295 -23.37 -3.06 -6.32
CA VAL A 295 -22.91 -1.70 -6.03
C VAL A 295 -23.99 -0.73 -6.45
N GLU A 296 -24.50 0.03 -5.48
CA GLU A 296 -25.53 1.01 -5.71
C GLU A 296 -24.94 2.27 -6.36
N ARG A 297 -25.69 2.80 -7.32
CA ARG A 297 -25.36 4.07 -7.96
C ARG A 297 -25.89 5.19 -7.07
N ALA A 298 -25.01 5.82 -6.31
CA ALA A 298 -25.37 7.11 -5.73
C ALA A 298 -25.56 8.11 -6.88
N ALA A 299 -26.74 8.74 -6.96
CA ALA A 299 -26.88 9.92 -7.80
C ALA A 299 -25.95 11.00 -7.21
N PRO A 300 -25.08 11.64 -8.01
CA PRO A 300 -24.18 12.64 -7.47
C PRO A 300 -25.02 13.73 -6.79
N PRO A 301 -24.71 14.11 -5.54
CA PRO A 301 -25.37 15.24 -4.90
C PRO A 301 -25.21 16.50 -5.78
N PRO A 302 -26.20 17.42 -5.80
CA PRO A 302 -26.04 18.68 -6.50
C PRO A 302 -24.94 19.52 -5.84
N GLY A 303 -23.79 19.68 -6.50
CA GLY A 303 -22.68 20.57 -6.10
C GLY A 303 -21.29 19.91 -6.08
N GLN A 304 -20.28 20.73 -6.44
CA GLN A 304 -18.83 20.51 -6.58
C GLN A 304 -18.33 19.06 -6.77
N PRO A 305 -17.87 18.68 -7.98
CA PRO A 305 -17.38 17.33 -8.24
C PRO A 305 -16.02 17.12 -7.59
N MET A 306 -16.00 16.57 -6.37
CA MET A 306 -14.78 15.97 -5.83
C MET A 306 -14.38 14.85 -6.78
N LEU A 307 -13.20 15.01 -7.38
CA LEU A 307 -12.71 14.07 -8.37
C LEU A 307 -11.84 13.03 -7.67
N VAL A 308 -12.25 11.77 -7.72
CA VAL A 308 -11.60 10.69 -6.97
C VAL A 308 -11.32 9.50 -7.89
N ARG A 309 -10.15 8.91 -7.68
CA ARG A 309 -9.74 7.65 -8.29
C ARG A 309 -9.14 6.75 -7.22
N ALA A 310 -9.63 5.52 -7.15
CA ALA A 310 -8.97 4.48 -6.36
C ALA A 310 -7.75 3.94 -7.13
N VAL A 311 -6.61 3.90 -6.46
CA VAL A 311 -5.31 3.52 -7.02
C VAL A 311 -4.84 2.25 -6.33
N ALA A 312 -5.10 1.12 -6.98
CA ALA A 312 -4.64 -0.19 -6.50
C ALA A 312 -3.21 -0.44 -6.99
N THR A 313 -2.30 -0.78 -6.07
CA THR A 313 -0.95 -1.23 -6.41
C THR A 313 -0.74 -2.65 -5.89
N GLY A 314 0.09 -3.43 -6.57
CA GLY A 314 0.44 -4.79 -6.17
C GLY A 314 1.52 -5.40 -7.05
N PRO A 315 2.15 -6.50 -6.63
CA PRO A 315 3.12 -7.26 -7.42
C PRO A 315 2.46 -8.10 -8.54
N ASP A 316 1.53 -7.48 -9.27
CA ASP A 316 0.74 -8.03 -10.36
C ASP A 316 0.79 -7.08 -11.58
N ALA A 317 -0.29 -7.01 -12.36
CA ALA A 317 -0.38 -6.12 -13.50
C ALA A 317 -0.39 -4.62 -13.12
N SER A 318 -0.56 -4.30 -11.83
CA SER A 318 -0.61 -2.95 -11.26
C SER A 318 0.71 -2.54 -10.58
N ASN A 319 1.80 -3.29 -10.80
CA ASN A 319 3.10 -3.00 -10.22
C ASN A 319 3.61 -1.61 -10.62
N GLU A 320 4.14 -0.87 -9.64
CA GLU A 320 4.63 0.52 -9.76
C GLU A 320 3.56 1.56 -10.14
N THR A 321 2.26 1.24 -10.03
CA THR A 321 1.18 2.20 -10.32
C THR A 321 1.31 3.44 -9.44
N ASN A 322 1.47 3.26 -8.13
CA ASN A 322 1.69 4.37 -7.20
C ASN A 322 2.91 5.21 -7.57
N LEU A 323 4.06 4.56 -7.80
CA LEU A 323 5.30 5.25 -8.15
C LEU A 323 5.10 6.12 -9.39
N LYS A 324 4.51 5.59 -10.46
CA LYS A 324 4.28 6.32 -11.72
C LYS A 324 3.30 7.46 -11.56
N LEU A 325 2.22 7.27 -10.79
CA LEU A 325 1.25 8.31 -10.51
C LEU A 325 1.86 9.46 -9.70
N LEU A 326 2.58 9.13 -8.63
CA LEU A 326 3.25 10.11 -7.76
C LEU A 326 4.33 10.88 -8.53
N MET A 327 5.12 10.22 -9.38
CA MET A 327 6.05 10.92 -10.29
C MET A 327 5.34 11.88 -11.23
N GLY A 328 4.18 11.48 -11.78
CA GLY A 328 3.31 12.35 -12.57
C GLY A 328 2.85 13.57 -11.77
N ALA A 329 2.37 13.35 -10.55
CA ALA A 329 1.90 14.41 -9.66
C ALA A 329 3.03 15.40 -9.29
N PHE A 330 4.23 14.89 -8.98
CA PHE A 330 5.40 15.71 -8.73
C PHE A 330 5.84 16.51 -9.96
N SER A 331 5.59 16.01 -11.17
CA SER A 331 5.94 16.74 -12.40
C SER A 331 5.07 17.97 -12.63
N VAL A 332 3.83 17.96 -12.14
CA VAL A 332 2.86 19.06 -12.30
C VAL A 332 2.79 20.02 -11.11
N ALA A 333 3.43 19.68 -9.99
CA ALA A 333 3.54 20.52 -8.79
C ALA A 333 4.21 21.86 -9.09
N ARG A 334 3.66 22.96 -8.54
CA ARG A 334 4.09 24.34 -8.81
C ARG A 334 4.57 25.10 -7.58
N LYS A 335 4.00 24.84 -6.40
CA LYS A 335 4.24 25.60 -5.16
C LYS A 335 4.79 24.69 -4.07
N SER A 336 4.10 23.61 -3.73
CA SER A 336 4.45 22.76 -2.60
C SER A 336 4.11 21.29 -2.81
N ILE A 337 4.91 20.42 -2.18
CA ILE A 337 4.63 19.01 -1.96
C ILE A 337 4.82 18.75 -0.46
N ARG A 338 3.75 18.39 0.24
CA ARG A 338 3.81 17.99 1.65
C ARG A 338 3.50 16.51 1.77
N ILE A 339 4.33 15.80 2.51
CA ILE A 339 4.27 14.34 2.69
C ILE A 339 4.28 14.04 4.18
N MET A 340 3.38 13.18 4.62
CA MET A 340 3.42 12.52 5.92
C MET A 340 3.40 11.02 5.70
N SER A 341 4.39 10.33 6.25
CA SER A 341 4.48 8.87 6.17
C SER A 341 5.21 8.31 7.39
N PRO A 342 4.77 7.17 7.96
CA PRO A 342 5.50 6.54 9.06
C PRO A 342 6.87 5.99 8.62
N TYR A 343 7.01 5.65 7.34
CA TYR A 343 8.24 5.10 6.77
C TYR A 343 8.51 5.76 5.42
N PHE A 344 9.52 6.63 5.39
CA PHE A 344 10.00 7.29 4.19
C PHE A 344 11.34 6.67 3.78
N LEU A 345 11.27 5.55 3.06
CA LEU A 345 12.42 4.84 2.50
C LEU A 345 12.25 4.61 0.99
N PRO A 346 11.94 5.66 0.19
CA PRO A 346 11.60 5.47 -1.21
C PRO A 346 12.82 5.11 -2.06
N ASP A 347 12.57 4.61 -3.27
CA ASP A 347 13.61 4.29 -4.23
C ASP A 347 14.21 5.54 -4.90
N ARG A 348 15.24 5.30 -5.73
CA ARG A 348 16.01 6.38 -6.34
C ARG A 348 15.18 7.18 -7.35
N GLU A 349 14.27 6.51 -8.05
CA GLU A 349 13.35 7.08 -9.02
C GLU A 349 12.44 8.12 -8.35
N PHE A 350 11.85 7.75 -7.22
CA PHE A 350 11.02 8.63 -6.42
C PHE A 350 11.80 9.84 -5.88
N ILE A 351 13.00 9.62 -5.30
CA ILE A 351 13.88 10.70 -4.83
C ILE A 351 14.25 11.62 -6.00
N SER A 352 14.58 11.07 -7.16
CA SER A 352 14.92 11.85 -8.36
C SER A 352 13.75 12.73 -8.80
N ALA A 353 12.53 12.22 -8.78
CA ALA A 353 11.33 12.99 -9.14
C ALA A 353 11.07 14.14 -8.14
N LEU A 354 11.14 13.86 -6.83
CA LEU A 354 11.01 14.89 -5.79
C LEU A 354 12.06 15.98 -5.91
N THR A 355 13.34 15.59 -5.97
CA THR A 355 14.45 16.55 -6.06
C THR A 355 14.44 17.36 -7.34
N THR A 356 13.91 16.79 -8.44
CA THR A 356 13.65 17.53 -9.68
C THR A 356 12.55 18.57 -9.48
N ALA A 357 11.47 18.25 -8.76
CA ALA A 357 10.46 19.25 -8.38
C ALA A 357 11.05 20.36 -7.51
N GLY A 358 11.86 20.01 -6.51
CA GLY A 358 12.58 20.98 -5.68
C GLY A 358 13.47 21.92 -6.49
N ARG A 359 14.17 21.41 -7.51
CA ARG A 359 14.96 22.22 -8.46
C ARG A 359 14.13 23.17 -9.31
N ARG A 360 12.83 22.90 -9.51
CA ARG A 360 11.90 23.84 -10.17
C ARG A 360 11.40 24.95 -9.24
N GLY A 361 11.80 24.93 -7.95
CA GLY A 361 11.35 25.89 -6.95
C GLY A 361 10.14 25.43 -6.14
N VAL A 362 9.74 24.16 -6.24
CA VAL A 362 8.66 23.60 -5.42
C VAL A 362 9.18 23.36 -4.00
N GLU A 363 8.47 23.84 -2.99
CA GLU A 363 8.79 23.56 -1.59
C GLU A 363 8.41 22.13 -1.23
N ILE A 364 9.32 21.37 -0.60
CA ILE A 364 9.08 19.96 -0.28
C ILE A 364 9.27 19.73 1.21
N ASP A 365 8.21 19.34 1.89
CA ASP A 365 8.20 18.97 3.31
C ASP A 365 7.86 17.49 3.48
N ILE A 366 8.72 16.78 4.20
CA ILE A 366 8.55 15.36 4.52
C ILE A 366 8.48 15.24 6.03
N VAL A 367 7.35 14.78 6.54
CA VAL A 367 7.10 14.54 7.96
C VAL A 367 7.16 13.05 8.24
N VAL A 368 7.98 12.69 9.20
CA VAL A 368 8.16 11.32 9.71
C VAL A 368 8.04 11.34 11.24
N PRO A 369 7.62 10.24 11.88
CA PRO A 369 7.54 10.19 13.34
C PRO A 369 8.93 10.28 13.98
N ALA A 370 9.04 10.95 15.14
CA ALA A 370 10.29 10.99 15.91
C ALA A 370 10.60 9.63 16.56
N VAL A 371 9.58 8.95 17.07
CA VAL A 371 9.67 7.58 17.60
C VAL A 371 8.90 6.66 16.67
N ASN A 372 9.58 5.66 16.12
CA ASN A 372 9.01 4.70 15.20
C ASN A 372 8.78 3.35 15.89
N ASN A 373 7.69 2.66 15.55
CA ASN A 373 7.43 1.30 16.05
C ASN A 373 8.36 0.25 15.40
N LEU A 374 8.99 0.56 14.27
CA LEU A 374 9.94 -0.32 13.59
C LEU A 374 11.37 0.24 13.64
N PHE A 375 12.13 -0.18 14.65
CA PHE A 375 13.53 0.23 14.87
C PHE A 375 14.40 0.09 13.62
N LEU A 376 14.38 -1.08 12.97
CA LEU A 376 15.24 -1.32 11.78
C LEU A 376 14.92 -0.37 10.62
N VAL A 377 13.63 -0.08 10.41
CA VAL A 377 13.17 0.82 9.34
C VAL A 377 13.55 2.26 9.64
N ASP A 378 13.47 2.68 10.91
CA ASP A 378 13.85 4.03 11.32
C ASP A 378 15.33 4.35 11.07
N HIS A 379 16.20 3.39 11.38
CA HIS A 379 17.64 3.51 11.13
C HIS A 379 17.96 3.53 9.63
N ALA A 380 17.33 2.64 8.83
CA ALA A 380 17.49 2.62 7.38
C ALA A 380 17.00 3.93 6.72
N MET A 381 15.85 4.45 7.16
CA MET A 381 15.28 5.73 6.73
C MET A 381 16.22 6.89 7.07
N THR A 382 16.76 6.92 8.29
CA THR A 382 17.68 7.99 8.72
C THR A 382 18.95 8.04 7.87
N ALA A 383 19.48 6.88 7.47
CA ALA A 383 20.61 6.80 6.56
C ALA A 383 20.33 7.40 5.16
N GLN A 384 19.06 7.49 4.74
CA GLN A 384 18.67 8.02 3.44
C GLN A 384 18.37 9.53 3.44
N PHE A 385 18.14 10.15 4.60
CA PHE A 385 17.77 11.57 4.67
C PHE A 385 18.80 12.52 4.07
N ASP A 386 20.08 12.17 4.09
CA ASP A 386 21.12 13.00 3.48
C ASP A 386 20.94 13.14 1.95
N GLN A 387 20.25 12.20 1.29
CA GLN A 387 19.98 12.24 -0.15
C GLN A 387 18.90 13.26 -0.49
N VAL A 388 17.90 13.45 0.37
CA VAL A 388 16.81 14.42 0.12
C VAL A 388 17.15 15.81 0.65
N LEU A 389 17.82 15.91 1.81
CA LEU A 389 18.18 17.19 2.43
C LEU A 389 19.21 17.99 1.60
N LYS A 390 20.11 17.31 0.87
CA LYS A 390 21.05 17.98 -0.06
C LYS A 390 20.35 18.58 -1.29
N HIS A 391 19.08 18.26 -1.51
CA HIS A 391 18.40 18.46 -2.78
C HIS A 391 17.00 19.06 -2.59
N TYR A 392 16.93 20.17 -1.84
CA TYR A 392 15.76 21.06 -1.71
C TYR A 392 14.58 20.50 -0.92
N CYS A 393 14.71 19.32 -0.31
CA CYS A 393 13.69 18.78 0.58
C CYS A 393 13.99 19.15 2.04
N ARG A 394 12.93 19.37 2.82
CA ARG A 394 12.97 19.55 4.28
C ARG A 394 12.38 18.30 4.93
N VAL A 395 13.07 17.79 5.96
CA VAL A 395 12.61 16.61 6.70
C VAL A 395 12.33 17.02 8.14
N TRP A 396 11.18 16.61 8.65
CA TRP A 396 10.66 16.97 9.96
C TRP A 396 10.37 15.70 10.76
N ARG A 397 10.90 15.63 11.98
CA ARG A 397 10.63 14.55 12.95
C ARG A 397 9.54 15.01 13.90
N HIS A 398 8.32 14.51 13.71
CA HIS A 398 7.16 14.87 14.52
C HIS A 398 7.23 14.22 15.91
N GLU A 399 7.20 15.04 16.95
CA GLU A 399 7.15 14.59 18.34
C GLU A 399 5.72 14.27 18.77
N GLY A 400 5.57 13.33 19.72
CA GLY A 400 4.27 12.91 20.25
C GLY A 400 3.95 11.45 19.90
N SER A 401 2.66 11.12 19.94
CA SER A 401 2.17 9.79 19.58
C SER A 401 2.58 9.41 18.16
N PHE A 402 2.96 8.15 17.97
CA PHE A 402 3.29 7.61 16.65
C PHE A 402 2.14 7.83 15.67
N ASP A 403 2.39 8.56 14.58
CA ASP A 403 1.41 8.79 13.51
C ASP A 403 1.73 7.89 12.31
N HIS A 404 0.80 6.99 12.02
CA HIS A 404 0.88 6.01 10.95
C HIS A 404 0.15 6.46 9.67
N SER A 405 -0.31 7.71 9.60
CA SER A 405 -1.00 8.25 8.42
C SER A 405 -0.10 8.27 7.19
N LYS A 406 -0.68 7.97 6.01
CA LYS A 406 0.00 8.10 4.71
C LYS A 406 -0.72 9.15 3.89
N LEU A 407 -0.24 10.38 4.01
CA LEU A 407 -0.89 11.57 3.46
C LEU A 407 0.08 12.33 2.58
N MET A 408 -0.44 12.87 1.48
CA MET A 408 0.29 13.77 0.62
C MET A 408 -0.65 14.85 0.10
N ALA A 409 -0.16 16.09 0.06
CA ALA A 409 -0.85 17.21 -0.56
C ALA A 409 0.10 17.95 -1.51
N ILE A 410 -0.42 18.34 -2.67
CA ILE A 410 0.29 19.12 -3.68
C ILE A 410 -0.48 20.40 -3.95
N ASP A 411 0.20 21.53 -3.73
CA ASP A 411 -0.30 22.89 -3.96
C ASP A 411 -1.62 23.26 -3.28
N GLY A 412 -2.10 22.45 -2.32
CA GLY A 412 -3.42 22.59 -1.70
C GLY A 412 -4.59 22.27 -2.65
N VAL A 413 -4.34 21.55 -3.76
CA VAL A 413 -5.36 21.25 -4.78
C VAL A 413 -5.51 19.75 -5.02
N TRP A 414 -4.41 19.01 -4.92
CA TRP A 414 -4.38 17.57 -5.16
C TRP A 414 -3.88 16.85 -3.92
N ALA A 415 -4.53 15.76 -3.55
CA ALA A 415 -4.18 14.93 -2.40
C ALA A 415 -4.07 13.46 -2.77
N TYR A 416 -3.25 12.74 -2.01
CA TYR A 416 -3.06 11.31 -2.12
C TYR A 416 -3.04 10.68 -0.74
N VAL A 417 -4.01 9.81 -0.48
CA VAL A 417 -4.26 9.26 0.86
C VAL A 417 -4.62 7.79 0.78
N GLY A 418 -4.21 6.97 1.75
CA GLY A 418 -4.52 5.54 1.70
C GLY A 418 -3.68 4.66 2.61
N SER A 419 -3.35 3.46 2.11
CA SER A 419 -2.62 2.44 2.86
C SER A 419 -1.12 2.42 2.57
N SER A 420 -0.66 3.06 1.49
CA SER A 420 0.72 2.91 1.00
C SER A 420 1.73 3.70 1.80
N ASN A 421 2.72 2.99 2.35
CA ASN A 421 3.94 3.63 2.84
C ASN A 421 4.84 4.04 1.68
N LEU A 422 5.79 4.94 1.96
CA LEU A 422 6.79 5.36 0.97
C LEU A 422 8.09 4.56 1.15
N ASP A 423 7.97 3.23 1.18
CA ASP A 423 9.07 2.26 1.23
C ASP A 423 9.04 1.30 0.03
N ALA A 424 10.17 0.65 -0.25
CA ALA A 424 10.31 -0.19 -1.43
C ALA A 424 9.36 -1.40 -1.40
N ARG A 425 9.07 -1.92 -0.20
CA ARG A 425 8.16 -3.05 -0.03
C ARG A 425 6.73 -2.67 -0.37
N SER A 426 6.22 -1.57 0.16
CA SER A 426 4.86 -1.08 -0.12
C SER A 426 4.68 -0.74 -1.60
N LEU A 427 5.68 -0.11 -2.23
CA LEU A 427 5.61 0.30 -3.63
C LEU A 427 5.73 -0.85 -4.65
N ARG A 428 6.23 -2.04 -4.25
CA ARG A 428 6.57 -3.12 -5.20
C ARG A 428 6.12 -4.53 -4.81
N LEU A 429 5.87 -4.80 -3.53
CA LEU A 429 5.67 -6.17 -3.01
C LEU A 429 4.35 -6.35 -2.26
N ASN A 430 3.81 -5.32 -1.61
CA ASN A 430 2.51 -5.38 -0.97
C ASN A 430 1.41 -5.04 -1.98
N PHE A 431 0.23 -5.61 -1.75
CA PHE A 431 -1.00 -5.08 -2.32
C PHE A 431 -1.45 -3.90 -1.45
N GLU A 432 -1.60 -2.74 -2.06
CA GLU A 432 -1.98 -1.49 -1.42
C GLU A 432 -3.18 -0.87 -2.15
N ILE A 433 -3.84 0.07 -1.48
CA ILE A 433 -4.95 0.85 -2.02
C ILE A 433 -4.85 2.28 -1.50
N ASP A 434 -4.89 3.23 -2.43
CA ASP A 434 -4.95 4.65 -2.11
C ASP A 434 -6.05 5.33 -2.92
N MET A 435 -6.31 6.58 -2.57
CA MET A 435 -7.20 7.48 -3.28
C MET A 435 -6.42 8.69 -3.74
N GLU A 436 -6.47 8.92 -5.03
CA GLU A 436 -6.12 10.20 -5.62
C GLU A 436 -7.35 11.10 -5.60
N VAL A 437 -7.18 12.31 -5.06
CA VAL A 437 -8.26 13.28 -4.90
C VAL A 437 -7.84 14.61 -5.50
N LEU A 438 -8.64 15.13 -6.43
CA LEU A 438 -8.49 16.48 -6.97
C LEU A 438 -9.69 17.30 -6.50
N ASP A 439 -9.47 18.06 -5.43
CA ASP A 439 -10.43 18.92 -4.74
C ASP A 439 -9.66 19.85 -3.79
N GLU A 440 -9.89 21.16 -3.89
CA GLU A 440 -9.12 22.16 -3.13
C GLU A 440 -9.40 22.10 -1.63
N ASN A 441 -10.65 21.87 -1.23
CA ASN A 441 -11.03 21.86 0.18
C ASN A 441 -10.42 20.65 0.90
N PHE A 442 -10.55 19.47 0.29
CA PHE A 442 -9.98 18.24 0.80
C PHE A 442 -8.44 18.32 0.84
N ALA A 443 -7.81 18.78 -0.24
CA ALA A 443 -6.36 18.90 -0.28
C ALA A 443 -5.84 19.93 0.73
N ALA A 444 -6.56 21.03 0.97
CA ALA A 444 -6.24 22.00 2.01
C ALA A 444 -6.41 21.41 3.43
N GLU A 445 -7.42 20.57 3.68
CA GLU A 445 -7.58 19.88 4.97
C GLU A 445 -6.40 18.94 5.25
N ILE A 446 -5.98 18.16 4.25
CA ILE A 446 -4.79 17.29 4.36
C ILE A 446 -3.51 18.13 4.55
N ASP A 447 -3.34 19.20 3.78
CA ASP A 447 -2.19 20.10 3.86
C ASP A 447 -2.08 20.76 5.26
N ALA A 448 -3.22 21.17 5.83
CA ALA A 448 -3.29 21.74 7.18
C ALA A 448 -2.95 20.71 8.26
N ARG A 449 -3.39 19.45 8.11
CA ARG A 449 -3.02 18.36 9.03
C ARG A 449 -1.51 18.11 9.02
N ILE A 450 -0.89 18.07 7.85
CA ILE A 450 0.57 17.92 7.74
C ILE A 450 1.28 19.16 8.31
N GLY A 451 0.78 20.36 8.02
CA GLY A 451 1.30 21.62 8.56
C GLY A 451 1.25 21.69 10.10
N ALA A 452 0.18 21.20 10.71
CA ALA A 452 0.08 21.10 12.17
C ALA A 452 1.15 20.18 12.75
N ALA A 453 1.42 19.04 12.11
CA ALA A 453 2.49 18.14 12.55
C ALA A 453 3.89 18.77 12.40
N ILE A 454 4.12 19.55 11.34
CA ILE A 454 5.37 20.32 11.14
C ILE A 454 5.56 21.35 12.26
N SER A 455 4.49 22.03 12.68
CA SER A 455 4.58 23.12 13.67
C SER A 455 5.14 22.69 15.03
N THR A 456 5.04 21.39 15.36
CA THR A 456 5.57 20.79 16.59
C THR A 456 6.72 19.81 16.33
N ALA A 457 7.25 19.76 15.10
CA ALA A 457 8.29 18.82 14.71
C ALA A 457 9.69 19.45 14.81
N GLN A 458 10.69 18.59 14.98
CA GLN A 458 12.09 18.98 14.92
C GLN A 458 12.63 18.86 13.49
N PRO A 459 13.31 19.88 12.96
CA PRO A 459 13.95 19.80 11.65
C PRO A 459 15.16 18.85 11.69
N VAL A 460 15.27 17.99 10.69
CA VAL A 460 16.49 17.20 10.44
C VAL A 460 17.42 18.02 9.55
N THR A 461 18.68 18.19 9.95
CA THR A 461 19.66 18.94 9.18
C THR A 461 20.84 18.06 8.78
N LEU A 462 21.56 18.45 7.72
CA LEU A 462 22.78 17.76 7.32
C LEU A 462 23.85 17.79 8.42
N GLN A 463 23.84 18.81 9.28
CA GLN A 463 24.75 18.93 10.41
C GLN A 463 24.42 17.88 11.48
N THR A 464 23.15 17.81 11.90
CA THR A 464 22.73 16.85 12.94
C THR A 464 22.91 15.40 12.50
N LEU A 465 22.75 15.10 11.21
CA LEU A 465 23.06 13.76 10.67
C LEU A 465 24.57 13.43 10.70
N LYS A 466 25.45 14.42 10.52
CA LYS A 466 26.91 14.21 10.52
C LYS A 466 27.49 14.07 11.93
N GLU A 467 26.92 14.78 12.89
CA GLU A 467 27.33 14.78 14.30
C GLU A 467 27.02 13.44 15.01
N ARG A 468 26.16 12.60 14.43
CA ARG A 468 25.88 11.25 14.94
C ARG A 468 27.17 10.40 15.02
N PRO A 469 27.35 9.61 16.11
CA PRO A 469 28.49 8.71 16.28
C PRO A 469 28.75 7.83 15.05
N PHE A 470 30.03 7.68 14.67
CA PHE A 470 30.42 6.95 13.46
C PHE A 470 29.85 5.53 13.41
N LEU A 471 29.90 4.78 14.51
CA LEU A 471 29.38 3.41 14.57
C LEU A 471 27.86 3.37 14.33
N ILE A 472 27.11 4.36 14.83
CA ILE A 472 25.68 4.47 14.57
C ILE A 472 25.46 4.74 13.07
N ARG A 473 26.22 5.65 12.46
CA ARG A 473 26.10 5.93 11.02
C ARG A 473 26.44 4.72 10.15
N VAL A 474 27.41 3.89 10.55
CA VAL A 474 27.73 2.63 9.86
C VAL A 474 26.56 1.66 10.00
N PHE A 475 26.01 1.50 11.21
CA PHE A 475 24.86 0.64 11.46
C PHE A 475 23.62 1.08 10.64
N ASP A 476 23.30 2.38 10.64
CA ASP A 476 22.22 2.96 9.82
C ASP A 476 22.38 2.59 8.35
N ARG A 477 23.61 2.74 7.81
CA ARG A 477 23.91 2.42 6.41
C ARG A 477 23.87 0.94 6.09
N LEU A 478 24.27 0.07 7.02
CA LEU A 478 24.15 -1.37 6.87
C LEU A 478 22.68 -1.79 6.78
N LEU A 479 21.81 -1.22 7.62
CA LEU A 479 20.37 -1.46 7.56
C LEU A 479 19.75 -0.90 6.28
N TRP A 480 20.21 0.27 5.82
CA TRP A 480 19.79 0.85 4.54
C TRP A 480 20.11 -0.06 3.34
N LEU A 481 21.17 -0.87 3.36
CA LEU A 481 21.41 -1.86 2.29
C LEU A 481 20.30 -2.91 2.18
N GLY A 482 19.53 -3.13 3.25
CA GLY A 482 18.35 -3.97 3.27
C GLY A 482 17.08 -3.30 2.74
N SER A 483 17.13 -2.01 2.37
CA SER A 483 15.95 -1.23 1.96
C SER A 483 15.08 -1.85 0.86
N PRO A 484 15.58 -2.66 -0.11
CA PRO A 484 14.71 -3.31 -1.09
C PRO A 484 13.72 -4.34 -0.48
N TYR A 485 13.92 -4.72 0.78
CA TYR A 485 13.14 -5.72 1.50
C TYR A 485 12.45 -5.19 2.76
N LEU A 486 12.84 -3.99 3.22
CA LEU A 486 12.17 -3.22 4.26
C LEU A 486 11.01 -2.47 3.62
#